data_AF-A0A845TNK0-F1
#
_entry.id   AF-A0A845TNK0-F1
#
_cell.length_a   1.000
_cell.length_b   1.000
_cell.length_c   1.000
_cell.angle_alpha   90.00
_cell.angle_beta   90.00
_cell.angle_gamma   90.00
#
_symmetry.space_group_name_H-M   'P 1'
#
loop_
_entity.id
_entity.type
_entity.pdbx_description
1 polymer ?
#
loop_
_entity_poly.entity_id
_entity_poly.type
_entity_poly.pdbx_seq_one_letter_code
_entity_poly.pdbx_strand_id
1 'polypeptide(L)'
;MRSTIAAITSVFLLLNSVPARSQSAPATSTNVCKTETVFAFFNGVKTSRLQARNLLDVFEQIHGTTLPNNESIRYELMYNTSNDFEDFVETFEQRMREQNGLLGDRFELFFEAMNGGGDW
;
A
#
# COMPACT_ATOMS: atom_id res chain seq x y z
N MET A 1 -64.38 -60.99 26.33
CA MET A 1 -63.52 -60.73 25.16
C MET A 1 -63.80 -59.31 24.69
N ARG A 2 -62.79 -58.43 24.74
CA ARG A 2 -62.88 -57.01 24.37
C ARG A 2 -62.64 -56.90 22.86
N SER A 3 -63.52 -56.22 22.13
CA SER A 3 -63.28 -55.81 20.75
C SER A 3 -63.19 -54.29 20.71
N THR A 4 -61.98 -53.79 20.50
CA THR A 4 -61.61 -52.38 20.38
C THR A 4 -61.90 -51.89 18.96
N ILE A 5 -62.76 -50.87 18.81
CA ILE A 5 -62.89 -50.10 17.58
C ILE A 5 -62.01 -48.85 17.74
N ALA A 6 -61.00 -48.71 16.88
CA ALA A 6 -60.08 -47.58 16.86
C ALA A 6 -60.78 -46.34 16.30
N ALA A 7 -60.89 -45.28 17.09
CA ALA A 7 -61.29 -43.96 16.62
C ALA A 7 -60.05 -43.22 16.10
N ILE A 8 -60.04 -42.86 14.82
CA ILE A 8 -58.99 -42.04 14.21
C ILE A 8 -59.27 -40.59 14.57
N THR A 9 -58.54 -40.06 15.56
CA THR A 9 -58.56 -38.63 15.91
C THR A 9 -57.66 -37.86 14.95
N SER A 10 -58.28 -37.12 14.03
CA SER A 10 -57.59 -36.18 13.13
C SER A 10 -57.12 -34.96 13.94
N VAL A 11 -55.79 -34.79 14.06
CA VAL A 11 -55.18 -33.64 14.75
C VAL A 11 -55.09 -32.48 13.75
N PHE A 12 -55.90 -31.43 13.96
CA PHE A 12 -55.75 -30.15 13.26
C PHE A 12 -54.60 -29.34 13.89
N LEU A 13 -53.50 -29.16 13.16
CA LEU A 13 -52.39 -28.28 13.51
C LEU A 13 -52.74 -26.83 13.16
N LEU A 14 -53.07 -26.02 14.17
CA LEU A 14 -53.23 -24.57 14.03
C LEU A 14 -51.84 -23.91 14.09
N LEU A 15 -51.34 -23.48 12.93
CA LEU A 15 -50.14 -22.66 12.78
C LEU A 15 -50.45 -21.22 13.22
N ASN A 16 -50.12 -20.87 14.46
CA ASN A 16 -50.11 -19.48 14.91
C ASN A 16 -48.83 -18.79 14.42
N SER A 17 -48.93 -17.97 13.38
CA SER A 17 -47.84 -17.13 12.88
C SER A 17 -47.61 -15.94 13.81
N VAL A 18 -46.68 -16.09 14.76
CA VAL A 18 -46.15 -14.96 15.55
C VAL A 18 -45.18 -14.18 14.67
N PRO A 19 -45.34 -12.85 14.49
CA PRO A 19 -44.37 -12.05 13.76
C PRO A 19 -43.08 -11.96 14.60
N ALA A 20 -42.02 -12.60 14.13
CA ALA A 20 -40.69 -12.43 14.69
C ALA A 20 -40.20 -11.01 14.37
N ARG A 21 -40.23 -10.13 15.36
CA ARG A 21 -39.64 -8.79 15.25
C ARG A 21 -38.13 -8.95 15.40
N SER A 22 -37.40 -8.92 14.28
CA SER A 22 -35.94 -8.82 14.27
C SER A 22 -35.55 -7.48 14.91
N GLN A 23 -34.98 -7.53 16.12
CA GLN A 23 -34.28 -6.39 16.70
C GLN A 23 -32.87 -6.40 16.11
N SER A 24 -32.63 -5.59 15.08
CA SER A 24 -31.27 -5.29 14.65
C SER A 24 -30.56 -4.57 15.79
N ALA A 25 -29.53 -5.19 16.36
CA ALA A 25 -28.59 -4.50 17.23
C ALA A 25 -28.08 -3.24 16.52
N PRO A 26 -27.84 -2.12 17.23
CA PRO A 26 -27.24 -0.95 16.62
C PRO A 26 -25.90 -1.39 16.01
N ALA A 27 -25.80 -1.29 14.69
CA ALA A 27 -24.55 -1.52 14.00
C ALA A 27 -23.59 -0.42 14.47
N THR A 28 -22.69 -0.76 15.40
CA THR A 28 -21.52 0.06 15.65
C THR A 28 -20.79 0.13 14.33
N SER A 29 -20.88 1.26 13.63
CA SER A 29 -20.14 1.50 12.41
C SER A 29 -18.67 1.68 12.80
N THR A 30 -17.99 0.58 13.08
CA THR A 30 -16.53 0.55 13.05
C THR A 30 -16.15 0.98 11.65
N ASN A 31 -15.63 2.19 11.52
CA ASN A 31 -15.09 2.66 10.25
C ASN A 31 -13.90 1.75 9.91
N VAL A 32 -14.14 0.79 9.00
CA VAL A 32 -13.15 -0.19 8.56
C VAL A 32 -12.02 0.47 7.76
N CYS A 33 -12.25 1.69 7.26
CA CYS A 33 -11.27 2.48 6.53
C CYS A 33 -10.49 3.36 7.51
N LYS A 34 -9.52 2.78 8.20
CA LYS A 34 -8.50 3.56 8.89
C LYS A 34 -7.54 4.13 7.84
N THR A 35 -7.44 5.45 7.76
CA THR A 35 -6.44 6.11 6.93
C THR A 35 -5.09 6.00 7.63
N GLU A 36 -4.12 5.36 6.96
CA GLU A 36 -2.75 5.28 7.43
C GLU A 36 -1.86 6.13 6.54
N THR A 37 -0.94 6.89 7.14
CA THR A 37 0.06 7.64 6.39
C THR A 37 1.28 6.76 6.17
N VAL A 38 1.65 6.58 4.90
CA VAL A 38 2.80 5.79 4.49
C VAL A 38 3.76 6.69 3.73
N PHE A 39 5.03 6.71 4.15
CA PHE A 39 6.11 7.21 3.33
C PHE A 39 6.76 6.06 2.57
N ALA A 40 6.50 6.01 1.27
CA ALA A 40 7.12 5.08 0.35
C ALA A 40 8.46 5.67 -0.15
N PHE A 41 9.56 5.04 0.23
CA PHE A 41 10.89 5.39 -0.20
C PHE A 41 11.31 4.47 -1.35
N PHE A 42 11.59 5.04 -2.51
CA PHE A 42 12.10 4.30 -3.66
C PHE A 42 13.63 4.31 -3.64
N ASN A 43 14.27 3.17 -3.85
CA ASN A 43 15.73 3.13 -3.94
C ASN A 43 16.24 3.94 -5.15
N GLY A 44 17.42 4.55 -5.01
CA GLY A 44 18.10 5.21 -6.12
C GLY A 44 18.75 4.24 -7.09
N VAL A 45 19.25 4.79 -8.21
CA VAL A 45 20.04 4.06 -9.21
C VAL A 45 21.35 3.57 -8.59
N LYS A 46 21.79 2.35 -8.96
CA LYS A 46 23.00 1.68 -8.42
C LYS A 46 23.07 1.66 -6.88
N THR A 47 21.92 1.70 -6.21
CA THR A 47 21.83 1.62 -4.75
C THR A 47 21.63 0.17 -4.35
N SER A 48 22.57 -0.39 -3.58
CA SER A 48 22.41 -1.74 -3.03
C SER A 48 21.24 -1.82 -2.05
N ARG A 49 20.70 -3.02 -1.82
CA ARG A 49 19.61 -3.23 -0.85
C ARG A 49 19.94 -2.71 0.55
N LEU A 50 21.20 -2.86 0.98
CA LEU A 50 21.67 -2.37 2.28
C LEU A 50 21.70 -0.84 2.32
N GLN A 51 22.25 -0.19 1.29
CA GLN A 51 22.25 1.27 1.20
C GLN A 51 20.82 1.83 1.17
N ALA A 52 19.91 1.20 0.42
CA ALA A 52 18.52 1.62 0.35
C ALA A 52 17.83 1.56 1.72
N ARG A 53 18.10 0.51 2.52
CA ARG A 53 17.61 0.43 3.90
C ARG A 53 18.22 1.51 4.80
N ASN A 54 19.54 1.67 4.77
CA ASN A 54 20.20 2.70 5.59
C ASN A 54 19.66 4.12 5.27
N LEU A 55 19.35 4.39 4.00
CA LEU A 55 18.74 5.66 3.59
C LEU A 55 17.30 5.81 4.10
N LEU A 56 16.51 4.73 4.08
CA LEU A 56 15.18 4.75 4.70
C LEU A 56 15.26 5.01 6.21
N ASP A 57 16.22 4.40 6.91
CA ASP A 57 16.42 4.63 8.35
C ASP A 57 16.79 6.09 8.65
N VAL A 58 17.67 6.69 7.85
CA VAL A 58 18.00 8.12 7.96
C VAL A 58 16.78 8.99 7.65
N PHE A 59 15.99 8.63 6.65
CA PHE A 59 14.77 9.35 6.29
C PHE A 59 13.73 9.31 7.42
N GLU A 60 13.55 8.15 8.05
CA GLU A 60 12.73 7.97 9.25
C GLU A 60 13.24 8.83 10.42
N GLN A 61 14.55 8.86 10.67
CA GLN A 61 15.13 9.70 11.72
C GLN A 61 14.87 11.19 11.51
N ILE A 62 14.91 11.68 10.27
CA ILE A 62 14.68 13.09 9.95
C ILE A 62 13.21 13.47 10.14
N HIS A 63 12.28 12.58 9.80
CA HIS A 63 10.85 12.90 9.75
C HIS A 63 10.07 12.43 10.99
N GLY A 64 10.66 11.56 11.81
CA GLY A 64 10.04 10.98 13.01
C GLY A 64 8.96 9.95 12.69
N THR A 65 8.41 9.30 13.70
CA THR A 65 7.47 8.18 13.52
C THR A 65 6.00 8.58 13.69
N THR A 66 5.72 9.86 13.98
CA THR A 66 4.36 10.36 14.23
C THR A 66 4.11 11.71 13.58
N LEU A 67 2.93 11.87 13.02
CA LEU A 67 2.41 13.13 12.50
C LEU A 67 2.01 14.09 13.64
N PRO A 68 1.80 15.40 13.35
CA PRO A 68 1.34 16.38 14.34
C PRO A 68 0.02 16.04 15.05
N ASN A 69 -0.82 15.20 14.43
CA ASN A 69 -2.08 14.70 14.99
C ASN A 69 -1.90 13.39 15.81
N ASN A 70 -0.67 12.99 16.12
CA ASN A 70 -0.28 11.74 16.80
C ASN A 70 -0.62 10.45 16.03
N GLU A 71 -0.93 10.52 14.74
CA GLU A 71 -1.02 9.32 13.90
C GLU A 71 0.37 8.78 13.58
N SER A 72 0.53 7.45 13.56
CA SER A 72 1.79 6.80 13.22
C SER A 72 2.08 6.90 11.73
N ILE A 73 3.34 7.19 11.39
CA ILE A 73 3.85 7.13 10.02
C ILE A 73 4.44 5.74 9.80
N ARG A 74 4.06 5.07 8.71
CA ARG A 74 4.70 3.84 8.27
C ARG A 74 5.72 4.14 7.18
N TYR A 75 6.87 3.49 7.26
CA TYR A 75 7.95 3.62 6.28
C TYR A 75 8.03 2.34 5.46
N GLU A 76 7.98 2.47 4.14
CA GLU A 76 8.03 1.34 3.22
C GLU A 76 9.16 1.54 2.21
N LEU A 77 10.06 0.56 2.12
CA LEU A 77 11.09 0.52 1.09
C LEU A 77 10.51 -0.14 -0.16
N MET A 78 10.43 0.62 -1.25
CA MET A 78 10.07 0.13 -2.56
C MET A 78 11.32 0.00 -3.43
N TYR A 79 11.42 -1.13 -4.12
CA TYR A 79 12.51 -1.37 -5.05
C TYR A 79 12.06 -1.10 -6.49
N ASN A 80 12.79 -0.26 -7.21
CA ASN A 80 12.64 -0.25 -8.66
C ASN A 80 13.16 -1.57 -9.22
N THR A 81 12.42 -2.13 -10.18
CA THR A 81 12.83 -3.35 -10.87
C THR A 81 13.59 -2.90 -12.10
N SER A 82 14.91 -2.91 -12.06
CA SER A 82 15.67 -2.35 -13.17
C SER A 82 17.03 -2.98 -13.43
N ASN A 83 17.45 -2.84 -14.69
CA ASN A 83 18.80 -3.14 -15.13
C ASN A 83 19.67 -1.91 -14.84
N ASP A 84 20.62 -2.06 -13.90
CA ASP A 84 21.49 -1.01 -13.34
C ASP A 84 21.83 0.18 -14.25
N PHE A 85 22.24 -0.09 -15.49
CA PHE A 85 22.68 0.94 -16.42
C PHE A 85 21.54 1.60 -17.22
N GLU A 86 20.48 0.86 -17.51
CA GLU A 86 19.30 1.35 -18.22
C GLU A 86 18.56 2.40 -17.40
N ASP A 87 18.32 2.11 -16.12
CA ASP A 87 17.70 3.04 -15.15
C ASP A 87 18.53 4.31 -14.94
N PHE A 88 19.85 4.17 -15.01
CA PHE A 88 20.76 5.30 -14.91
C PHE A 88 20.63 6.24 -16.10
N VAL A 89 20.62 5.68 -17.31
CA VAL A 89 20.43 6.43 -18.54
C VAL A 89 19.04 7.06 -18.56
N GLU A 90 17.99 6.34 -18.17
CA GLU A 90 16.62 6.86 -18.12
C GLU A 90 16.49 8.03 -17.14
N THR A 91 16.98 7.88 -15.90
CA THR A 91 16.92 8.95 -14.89
C THR A 91 17.77 10.15 -15.33
N PHE A 92 18.91 9.91 -15.97
CA PHE A 92 19.75 10.96 -16.51
C PHE A 92 19.05 11.72 -17.64
N GLU A 93 18.50 11.01 -18.64
CA GLU A 93 17.69 11.60 -19.71
C GLU A 93 16.54 12.43 -19.16
N GLN A 94 15.81 11.89 -18.17
CA GLN A 94 14.71 12.60 -17.53
C GLN A 94 15.20 13.91 -16.90
N ARG A 95 16.28 13.89 -16.11
CA ARG A 95 16.84 15.09 -15.45
C ARG A 95 17.33 16.13 -16.46
N MET A 96 17.88 15.68 -17.58
CA MET A 96 18.38 16.56 -18.64
C MET A 96 17.24 17.24 -19.41
N ARG A 97 16.13 16.53 -19.62
CA ARG A 97 14.89 17.11 -20.15
C ARG A 97 14.26 18.12 -19.19
N GLU A 98 14.29 17.84 -17.88
CA GLU A 98 13.81 18.76 -16.83
C GLU A 98 14.66 20.05 -16.75
N GLN A 99 15.95 20.01 -17.09
CA GLN A 99 16.85 21.17 -17.18
C GLN A 99 16.81 21.87 -18.56
N ASN A 100 15.61 22.25 -19.00
CA ASN A 100 15.37 22.95 -20.28
C ASN A 100 15.85 22.23 -21.55
N GLY A 101 16.23 20.94 -21.47
CA GLY A 101 16.71 20.18 -22.62
C GLY A 101 18.02 20.70 -23.24
N LEU A 102 18.68 21.68 -22.61
CA LEU A 102 19.92 22.32 -23.11
C LEU A 102 21.06 21.31 -23.33
N LEU A 103 20.99 20.20 -22.62
CA LEU A 103 21.96 19.13 -22.67
C LEU A 103 21.35 17.80 -23.16
N GLY A 104 20.09 17.81 -23.62
CA GLY A 104 19.25 16.62 -23.86
C GLY A 104 19.77 15.58 -24.86
N ASP A 105 20.83 15.90 -25.61
CA ASP A 105 21.50 14.99 -26.54
C ASP A 105 23.04 15.03 -26.37
N ARG A 106 23.54 15.66 -25.30
CA ARG A 106 24.98 15.88 -25.05
C ARG A 106 25.58 14.82 -24.12
N PHE A 107 25.39 13.55 -24.46
CA PHE A 107 25.93 12.41 -23.69
C PHE A 107 27.45 12.38 -23.64
N GLU A 108 28.15 13.17 -24.45
CA GLU A 108 29.59 13.37 -24.33
C GLU A 108 29.97 14.09 -23.03
N LEU A 109 29.12 14.99 -22.52
CA LEU A 109 29.36 15.70 -21.25
C LEU A 109 28.92 14.88 -20.03
N PHE A 110 28.17 13.80 -20.24
CA PHE A 110 27.66 12.95 -19.17
C PHE A 110 28.80 12.27 -18.39
N PHE A 111 29.79 11.72 -19.10
CA PHE A 111 30.93 11.09 -18.45
C PHE A 111 31.84 12.11 -17.75
N GLU A 112 31.97 13.31 -18.32
CA GLU A 112 32.67 14.43 -17.71
C GLU A 112 31.95 14.88 -16.41
N ALA A 113 30.62 14.98 -16.43
CA ALA A 113 29.82 15.32 -15.26
C ALA A 113 29.86 14.25 -14.16
N MET A 114 29.85 12.96 -14.56
CA MET A 114 30.02 11.81 -13.66
C MET A 114 31.40 11.78 -13.00
N ASN A 115 32.44 12.17 -13.72
CA ASN A 115 33.83 12.19 -13.23
C ASN A 115 34.21 13.51 -12.54
N GLY A 116 33.28 14.47 -12.40
CA GLY A 116 33.55 15.74 -11.75
C GLY A 116 34.46 16.68 -12.55
N GLY A 117 34.48 16.57 -13.89
CA GLY A 117 35.21 17.47 -14.78
C GLY A 117 36.67 17.10 -15.06
N GLY A 118 37.06 15.82 -14.96
CA GLY A 118 38.41 15.34 -15.27
C GLY A 118 38.54 14.67 -16.65
N ASP A 119 39.72 14.76 -17.26
CA ASP A 119 40.04 14.13 -18.55
C ASP A 119 39.96 12.60 -18.51
N TRP A 120 39.49 12.03 -19.64
CA TRP A 120 39.20 10.61 -19.87
C TRP A 120 40.36 9.64 -19.71
#